data_AF-A0A3S4K9U1-F1
#
_entry.id   AF-A0A3S4K9U1-F1
#
_cell.length_a   1.000
_cell.length_b   1.000
_cell.length_c   1.000
_cell.angle_alpha   90.00
_cell.angle_beta   90.00
_cell.angle_gamma   90.00
#
_symmetry.space_group_name_H-M   'P 1'
#
loop_
_entity.id
_entity.type
_entity.pdbx_description
1 polymer ?
#
loop_
_entity_poly.entity_id
_entity_poly.type
_entity_poly.pdbx_seq_one_letter_code
_entity_poly.pdbx_strand_id
1 'polypeptide(L)'
;MEKLDKTLIDHHIAELDFQISRQLDAVMHHQEFQQVESLWRGLKQLVDNTDYRQNVKTEILDVAKDDLRQDFEDAPELIQSGLYWHTYTAEYDHSRRRADRLGDLGL
;
A
#
# COMPACT_ATOMS: atom_id res chain seq x y z
N MET A 1 -16.30 44.46 -26.41
CA MET A 1 -16.53 44.19 -24.97
C MET A 1 -16.23 42.74 -24.60
N GLU A 2 -16.62 41.75 -25.42
CA GLU A 2 -16.48 40.30 -25.16
C GLU A 2 -15.06 39.77 -24.79
N LYS A 3 -13.97 40.35 -25.32
CA LYS A 3 -12.60 39.94 -24.95
C LYS A 3 -12.21 40.29 -23.51
N LEU A 4 -12.75 41.38 -22.95
CA LEU A 4 -12.40 41.85 -21.62
C LEU A 4 -12.97 40.89 -20.55
N ASP A 5 -14.20 40.42 -20.74
CA ASP A 5 -14.86 39.46 -19.84
C ASP A 5 -14.14 38.12 -19.81
N LYS A 6 -13.68 37.62 -20.98
CA LYS A 6 -12.91 36.38 -21.03
C LYS A 6 -11.58 36.49 -20.27
N THR A 7 -10.84 37.59 -20.46
CA THR A 7 -9.56 37.80 -19.76
C THR A 7 -9.75 37.96 -18.24
N LEU A 8 -10.85 38.58 -17.79
CA LEU A 8 -11.21 38.66 -16.37
C LEU A 8 -11.55 37.29 -15.78
N ILE A 9 -12.29 36.46 -16.50
CA ILE A 9 -12.62 35.09 -16.09
C ILE A 9 -11.34 34.25 -16.02
N ASP A 10 -10.49 34.29 -17.05
CA ASP A 10 -9.23 33.56 -17.09
C ASP A 10 -8.30 33.97 -15.93
N HIS A 11 -8.28 35.26 -15.58
CA HIS A 11 -7.55 35.75 -14.40
C HIS A 11 -8.11 35.15 -13.09
N HIS A 12 -9.42 35.16 -12.90
CA HIS A 12 -10.02 34.57 -11.69
C HIS A 12 -9.80 33.06 -11.61
N ILE A 13 -9.84 32.34 -12.74
CA ILE A 13 -9.52 30.90 -12.78
C ILE A 13 -8.07 30.68 -12.38
N ALA A 14 -7.13 31.44 -12.93
CA ALA A 14 -5.72 31.33 -12.60
C ALA A 14 -5.45 31.60 -11.11
N GLU A 15 -6.15 32.57 -10.52
CA GLU A 15 -6.04 32.89 -9.10
C GLU A 15 -6.59 31.77 -8.21
N LEU A 16 -7.71 31.15 -8.60
CA LEU A 16 -8.24 29.95 -7.92
C LEU A 16 -7.29 28.77 -8.04
N ASP A 17 -6.78 28.49 -9.24
CA ASP A 17 -5.83 27.40 -9.48
C ASP A 17 -4.56 27.59 -8.65
N PHE A 18 -4.08 28.83 -8.51
CA PHE A 18 -2.94 29.15 -7.66
C PHE A 18 -3.22 28.87 -6.19
N GLN A 19 -4.39 29.28 -5.68
CA GLN A 19 -4.78 29.01 -4.30
C GLN A 19 -4.91 27.52 -4.01
N ILE A 20 -5.56 26.77 -4.92
CA ILE A 20 -5.72 25.32 -4.82
C ILE A 20 -4.35 24.63 -4.86
N SER A 21 -3.49 25.02 -5.81
CA SER A 21 -2.15 24.44 -5.95
C SER A 21 -1.31 24.65 -4.70
N ARG A 22 -1.35 25.84 -4.09
CA ARG A 22 -0.64 26.10 -2.83
C ARG A 22 -1.13 25.23 -1.68
N GLN A 23 -2.43 25.02 -1.59
CA GLN A 23 -2.98 24.17 -0.53
C GLN A 23 -2.63 22.69 -0.77
N LEU A 24 -2.72 22.24 -2.02
CA LEU A 24 -2.33 20.89 -2.41
C LEU A 24 -0.85 20.66 -2.12
N ASP A 25 0.02 21.59 -2.51
CA ASP A 25 1.46 21.53 -2.24
C ASP A 25 1.75 21.40 -0.74
N ALA A 26 1.06 22.16 0.11
CA ALA A 26 1.24 22.06 1.55
C ALA A 26 0.87 20.67 2.10
N VAL A 27 -0.19 20.05 1.58
CA VAL A 27 -0.61 18.70 1.96
C VAL A 27 0.35 17.64 1.44
N MET A 28 0.73 17.73 0.15
CA MET A 28 1.60 16.77 -0.52
C MET A 28 3.03 16.78 0.04
N HIS A 29 3.51 17.93 0.53
CA HIS A 29 4.83 18.05 1.15
C HIS A 29 4.81 17.82 2.67
N HIS A 30 3.66 17.47 3.24
CA HIS A 30 3.59 17.12 4.65
C HIS A 30 4.31 15.80 4.92
N GLN A 31 5.18 15.74 5.92
CA GLN A 31 6.04 14.60 6.19
C GLN A 31 5.26 13.30 6.40
N GLU A 32 4.15 13.34 7.14
CA GLU A 32 3.29 12.17 7.36
C GLU A 32 2.65 11.65 6.07
N PHE A 33 2.24 12.57 5.19
CA PHE A 33 1.66 12.19 3.89
C PHE A 33 2.72 11.55 3.00
N GLN A 34 3.92 12.14 2.92
CA GLN A 34 5.03 11.61 2.14
C GLN A 34 5.47 10.23 2.61
N GLN A 35 5.44 9.96 3.93
CA GLN A 35 5.75 8.64 4.47
C GLN A 35 4.78 7.58 3.93
N VAL A 36 3.48 7.83 4.05
CA VAL A 36 2.44 6.91 3.57
C VAL A 36 2.48 6.80 2.04
N GLU A 37 2.62 7.92 1.32
CA GLU A 37 2.72 7.94 -0.13
C GLU A 37 3.92 7.12 -0.64
N SER A 38 5.08 7.28 0.00
CA SER A 38 6.29 6.53 -0.39
C SER A 38 6.11 5.01 -0.23
N LEU A 39 5.43 4.58 0.84
CA LEU A 39 5.10 3.18 1.09
C LEU A 39 4.19 2.63 -0.03
N TRP A 40 3.11 3.34 -0.34
CA TRP A 40 2.17 2.92 -1.38
C TRP A 40 2.77 2.95 -2.78
N ARG A 41 3.63 3.94 -3.08
CA ARG A 41 4.38 3.99 -4.35
C ARG A 41 5.37 2.83 -4.47
N GLY A 42 6.06 2.48 -3.39
CA GLY A 42 6.94 1.31 -3.34
C GLY A 42 6.17 0.01 -3.56
N LEU A 43 5.02 -0.16 -2.89
CA LEU A 43 4.14 -1.31 -3.10
C LEU A 43 3.63 -1.38 -4.55
N LYS A 44 3.19 -0.25 -5.12
CA LYS A 44 2.77 -0.19 -6.51
C LYS A 44 3.89 -0.60 -7.46
N GLN A 45 5.12 -0.13 -7.22
CA GLN A 45 6.28 -0.53 -8.02
C GLN A 45 6.55 -2.04 -7.93
N LEU A 46 6.42 -2.64 -6.74
CA LEU A 46 6.55 -4.08 -6.55
C LEU A 46 5.50 -4.86 -7.38
N VAL A 47 4.24 -4.43 -7.30
CA VAL A 47 3.13 -5.05 -8.05
C VAL A 47 3.33 -4.89 -9.56
N ASP A 48 3.63 -3.68 -10.02
CA ASP A 48 3.79 -3.37 -11.45
C ASP A 48 4.98 -4.14 -12.08
N ASN A 49 6.03 -4.44 -11.29
CA ASN A 49 7.20 -5.19 -11.75
C ASN A 49 7.06 -6.72 -11.63
N THR A 50 5.98 -7.21 -11.02
CA THR A 50 5.77 -8.66 -10.81
C THR A 50 4.99 -9.27 -11.97
N ASP A 51 5.54 -10.30 -12.63
CA ASP A 51 4.80 -11.07 -13.63
C ASP A 51 3.89 -12.12 -12.98
N TYR A 52 2.64 -11.74 -12.71
CA TYR A 52 1.63 -12.62 -12.15
C TYR A 52 1.23 -13.80 -13.05
N ARG A 53 1.68 -13.84 -14.32
CA ARG A 53 1.46 -15.00 -15.20
C ARG A 53 2.31 -16.20 -14.80
N GLN A 54 3.34 -16.00 -13.98
CA GLN A 54 4.23 -17.04 -13.47
C GLN A 54 3.73 -17.68 -12.16
N ASN A 55 2.41 -17.63 -11.89
CA ASN A 55 1.79 -18.15 -10.66
C ASN A 55 2.41 -17.56 -9.38
N VAL A 56 2.72 -16.26 -9.41
CA VAL A 56 3.19 -15.49 -8.24
C VAL A 56 1.99 -14.93 -7.50
N LYS A 57 2.04 -14.91 -6.16
CA LYS A 57 1.05 -14.25 -5.30
C LYS A 57 1.77 -13.26 -4.39
N THR A 58 1.21 -12.07 -4.23
CA THR A 58 1.71 -11.04 -3.32
C THR A 58 0.73 -10.88 -2.17
N GLU A 59 1.20 -10.98 -0.94
CA GLU A 59 0.42 -10.73 0.27
C GLU A 59 1.01 -9.55 1.03
N ILE A 60 0.13 -8.76 1.65
CA ILE A 60 0.51 -7.52 2.34
C ILE A 60 0.00 -7.64 3.77
N LEU A 61 0.90 -7.44 4.72
CA LEU A 61 0.59 -7.33 6.14
C LEU A 61 0.88 -5.89 6.57
N ASP A 62 -0.16 -5.18 7.00
CA ASP A 62 -0.02 -3.84 7.59
C ASP A 62 0.36 -3.98 9.06
N VAL A 63 1.59 -3.59 9.41
CA VAL A 63 2.10 -3.64 10.78
C VAL A 63 3.15 -2.54 10.99
N ALA A 64 3.06 -1.83 12.12
CA ALA A 64 4.07 -0.86 12.48
C ALA A 64 5.36 -1.55 12.92
N LYS A 65 6.51 -0.95 12.61
CA LYS A 65 7.82 -1.51 12.95
C LYS A 65 8.01 -1.71 14.45
N ASP A 66 7.51 -0.79 15.26
CA ASP A 66 7.62 -0.87 16.72
C ASP A 66 6.74 -1.96 17.30
N ASP A 67 5.51 -2.12 16.79
CA ASP A 67 4.62 -3.21 17.18
C ASP A 67 5.23 -4.57 16.84
N LEU A 68 5.85 -4.68 15.65
CA LEU A 68 6.55 -5.89 15.23
C LEU A 68 7.76 -6.20 16.12
N ARG A 69 8.51 -5.16 16.51
CA ARG A 69 9.64 -5.32 17.45
C ARG A 69 9.16 -5.76 18.83
N GLN A 70 8.10 -5.14 19.34
CA GLN A 70 7.52 -5.49 20.62
C GLN A 70 7.03 -6.94 20.63
N ASP A 71 6.36 -7.39 19.55
CA ASP A 71 5.94 -8.79 19.37
C ASP A 71 7.12 -9.77 19.46
N PHE A 72 8.28 -9.40 18.91
CA PHE A 72 9.49 -10.23 19.04
C PHE A 72 10.14 -10.18 20.42
N GLU A 73 10.06 -9.06 21.14
CA GLU A 73 10.61 -8.93 22.50
C GLU A 73 9.72 -9.66 23.53
N ASP A 74 8.41 -9.68 23.32
CA ASP A 74 7.43 -10.34 24.19
C ASP A 74 7.37 -11.86 23.96
N ALA A 75 7.73 -12.33 22.76
CA ALA A 75 7.72 -13.75 22.42
C ALA A 75 8.87 -14.51 23.11
N PRO A 76 8.58 -15.56 23.91
CA PRO A 76 9.63 -16.37 24.56
C PRO A 76 10.56 -17.07 23.57
N GLU A 77 10.03 -17.43 22.40
CA GLU A 77 10.74 -18.02 21.27
C GLU A 77 10.18 -17.45 19.97
N LEU A 78 11.02 -17.32 18.93
CA LEU A 78 10.64 -16.75 17.63
C LEU A 78 9.39 -17.43 17.02
N ILE A 79 9.23 -18.74 17.22
CA ILE A 79 8.11 -19.53 16.70
C ILE A 79 6.77 -19.19 17.37
N GLN A 80 6.78 -18.40 18.44
CA GLN A 80 5.60 -17.99 19.18
C GLN A 80 5.19 -16.55 18.86
N SER A 81 5.98 -15.84 18.04
CA SER A 81 5.65 -14.48 17.56
C SER A 81 4.43 -14.48 16.63
N GLY A 82 3.69 -13.38 16.62
CA GLY A 82 2.57 -13.16 15.71
C GLY A 82 2.99 -13.21 14.24
N LEU A 83 4.18 -12.70 13.90
CA LEU A 83 4.72 -12.79 12.54
C LEU A 83 4.94 -14.23 12.09
N TYR A 84 5.44 -15.09 12.97
CA TYR A 84 5.64 -16.52 12.65
C TYR A 84 4.30 -17.21 12.36
N TRP A 85 3.24 -16.90 13.11
CA TRP A 85 1.90 -17.42 12.83
C TRP A 85 1.37 -17.01 11.46
N HIS A 86 1.51 -15.74 11.08
CA HIS A 86 1.08 -15.24 9.77
C HIS A 86 1.91 -15.77 8.62
N THR A 87 3.23 -15.95 8.81
CA THR A 87 4.14 -16.34 7.72
C THR A 87 4.26 -17.86 7.57
N TYR A 88 4.22 -18.60 8.67
CA TYR A 88 4.42 -20.04 8.67
C TYR A 88 3.10 -20.78 8.73
N THR A 89 2.23 -20.49 9.71
CA THR A 89 1.02 -21.29 9.91
C THR A 89 -0.09 -20.95 8.91
N ALA A 90 -0.31 -19.67 8.61
CA ALA A 90 -1.33 -19.27 7.63
C ALA A 90 -0.94 -19.68 6.20
N GLU A 91 0.34 -19.72 5.85
CA GLU A 91 0.80 -20.12 4.52
C GLU A 91 1.01 -21.63 4.37
N TYR A 92 1.71 -22.30 5.30
CA TYR A 92 2.03 -23.73 5.16
C TYR A 92 0.88 -24.66 5.53
N ASP A 93 0.14 -24.38 6.61
CA ASP A 93 -0.95 -25.28 7.06
C ASP A 93 -2.21 -25.14 6.19
N HIS A 94 -2.46 -23.93 5.67
CA HIS A 94 -3.55 -23.68 4.72
C HIS A 94 -3.21 -24.11 3.29
N SER A 95 -1.96 -23.94 2.82
CA SER A 95 -1.56 -24.43 1.49
C SER A 95 -1.62 -25.95 1.40
N ARG A 96 -1.34 -26.68 2.48
CA ARG A 96 -1.52 -28.14 2.53
C ARG A 96 -3.00 -28.54 2.37
N ARG A 97 -3.91 -27.87 3.09
CA ARG A 97 -5.38 -28.09 2.96
C ARG A 97 -5.98 -27.65 1.63
N ARG A 98 -5.30 -26.79 0.86
CA ARG A 98 -5.75 -26.32 -0.46
C ARG A 98 -5.22 -27.19 -1.60
N ALA A 99 -4.03 -27.76 -1.48
CA ALA A 99 -3.51 -28.78 -2.39
C ALA A 99 -4.34 -30.07 -2.34
N ASP A 100 -4.73 -30.52 -1.13
CA ASP A 100 -5.57 -31.71 -0.96
C ASP A 100 -6.96 -31.53 -1.61
N ARG A 101 -7.52 -30.31 -1.57
CA ARG A 101 -8.84 -30.00 -2.16
C ARG A 101 -8.84 -29.93 -3.69
N LEU A 102 -7.68 -29.74 -4.32
CA LEU A 102 -7.53 -29.77 -5.78
C LEU A 102 -7.26 -31.19 -6.30
N GLY A 103 -6.75 -32.09 -5.48
CA GLY A 103 -6.64 -33.52 -5.81
C GLY A 103 -7.99 -34.25 -5.83
N ASP A 104 -8.93 -33.86 -4.96
CA ASP A 104 -10.29 -34.45 -4.88
C ASP A 104 -11.24 -33.98 -6.00
N LEU A 105 -10.84 -32.99 -6.81
CA LEU A 105 -11.64 -32.46 -7.93
C LEU A 105 -11.21 -32.99 -9.31
N GLY A 106 -10.32 -33.99 -9.37
CA GLY A 106 -10.06 -34.79 -10.57
C GLY A 106 -9.72 -34.00 -11.83
N LEU A 107 -8.44 -33.63 -11.96
CA LEU A 107 -7.77 -33.56 -13.27
C LEU A 107 -6.78 -34.72 -13.39
#